data_AF-A0A941UN81-F1
#
_entry.id   AF-A0A941UN81-F1
#
_cell.length_a   1.000
_cell.length_b   1.000
_cell.length_c   1.000
_cell.angle_alpha   90.00
_cell.angle_beta   90.00
_cell.angle_gamma   90.00
#
_symmetry.space_group_name_H-M   'P 1'
#
loop_
_entity.id
_entity.type
_entity.pdbx_description
1 polymer ?
#
loop_
_entity_poly.entity_id
_entity_poly.type
_entity_poly.pdbx_seq_one_letter_code
_entity_poly.pdbx_strand_id
1 'polypeptide(L)'
;MSSSAFASSSRGAAALTLLREADHRRWLQGSDFRGRAGELALLPGDAAPDAVFVFAGDGSSADFWRLAGLPLRLPEGAWQCSDLSRATAERLALAWGIGAYQFTRYRRAERAPAALVWPRHADRAAVERAVDAAALARDLINTPAQDMGPTALARSAVTMARRLGMRSRVVVGEALLKNGYGLIHAVGRAAADAPRLIDLTWGEAKHPKVTLVGKGVCFDTGGLDIKGADGMKLMKKDMGGA
;
A
#
# COMPACT_ATOMS: atom_id res chain seq x y z
N MET A 1 -8.10 4.37 -5.75
CA MET A 1 -8.56 4.41 -4.34
C MET A 1 -7.74 5.39 -3.49
N SER A 2 -6.80 6.16 -4.06
CA SER A 2 -5.98 7.17 -3.36
C SER A 2 -6.75 8.42 -2.82
N SER A 3 -8.06 8.53 -3.05
CA SER A 3 -8.81 9.78 -2.83
C SER A 3 -9.03 10.14 -1.35
N SER A 4 -8.94 9.22 -0.40
CA SER A 4 -9.19 9.52 1.02
C SER A 4 -7.92 9.86 1.81
N ALA A 5 -6.74 9.56 1.28
CA ALA A 5 -5.47 9.77 1.99
C ALA A 5 -4.95 11.21 1.87
N PHE A 6 -5.38 11.95 0.84
CA PHE A 6 -4.87 13.29 0.54
C PHE A 6 -5.98 14.31 0.34
N ALA A 7 -5.78 15.52 0.83
CA ALA A 7 -6.68 16.65 0.65
C ALA A 7 -6.17 17.57 -0.48
N SER A 8 -7.10 18.14 -1.25
CA SER A 8 -6.79 19.06 -2.37
C SER A 8 -6.61 20.52 -1.93
N SER A 9 -6.98 20.87 -0.69
CA SER A 9 -6.94 22.24 -0.18
C SER A 9 -6.47 22.28 1.27
N SER A 10 -5.79 23.38 1.63
CA SER A 10 -5.41 23.72 3.00
C SER A 10 -6.47 24.49 3.78
N ARG A 11 -7.59 24.92 3.16
CA ARG A 11 -8.62 25.69 3.87
C ARG A 11 -9.25 24.82 4.98
N GLY A 12 -9.02 25.21 6.24
CA GLY A 12 -9.52 24.50 7.42
C GLY A 12 -8.71 23.25 7.80
N ALA A 13 -7.52 23.04 7.23
CA ALA A 13 -6.64 21.94 7.61
C ALA A 13 -5.94 22.24 8.95
N ALA A 14 -5.86 21.24 9.83
CA ALA A 14 -5.08 21.30 11.07
C ALA A 14 -3.58 21.31 10.79
N ALA A 15 -2.79 22.03 11.60
CA ALA A 15 -1.34 22.04 11.43
C ALA A 15 -0.69 20.80 12.06
N LEU A 16 0.11 20.09 11.28
CA LEU A 16 1.05 19.07 11.74
C LEU A 16 2.45 19.66 11.74
N THR A 17 2.92 20.01 12.92
CA THR A 17 4.28 20.52 13.09
C THR A 17 5.23 19.36 13.32
N LEU A 18 6.15 19.17 12.37
CA LEU A 18 7.38 18.42 12.61
C LEU A 18 8.33 19.40 13.30
N LEU A 19 8.43 19.30 14.64
CA LEU A 19 8.98 20.32 15.54
C LEU A 19 10.14 21.18 14.97
N ARG A 20 9.96 22.51 15.00
CA ARG A 20 11.07 23.45 15.24
C ARG A 20 10.83 24.55 16.28
N GLU A 21 9.60 24.98 16.63
CA GLU A 21 9.37 25.90 17.77
C GLU A 21 7.86 25.95 18.13
N ALA A 22 7.49 26.17 19.40
CA ALA A 22 6.13 25.95 19.89
C ALA A 22 5.59 27.08 20.79
N ASP A 23 4.41 27.61 20.42
CA ASP A 23 3.52 28.44 21.27
C ASP A 23 2.81 27.63 22.37
N HIS A 24 2.97 26.31 22.41
CA HIS A 24 2.26 25.41 23.33
C HIS A 24 3.15 24.73 24.39
N ARG A 25 4.29 25.34 24.74
CA ARG A 25 5.29 24.77 25.66
C ARG A 25 4.70 24.32 27.01
N ARG A 26 3.75 25.11 27.56
CA ARG A 26 3.07 24.79 28.84
C ARG A 26 2.17 23.56 28.74
N TRP A 27 1.43 23.41 27.64
CA TRP A 27 0.56 22.25 27.41
C TRP A 27 1.36 20.96 27.31
N LEU A 28 2.45 20.98 26.54
CA LEU A 28 3.35 19.83 26.39
C LEU A 28 4.01 19.47 27.72
N GLN A 29 4.47 20.45 28.52
CA GLN A 29 5.02 20.23 29.86
C GLN A 29 4.01 19.66 30.85
N GLY A 30 2.74 20.06 30.75
CA GLY A 30 1.64 19.54 31.57
C GLY A 30 1.10 18.17 31.11
N SER A 31 1.61 17.64 30.00
CA SER A 31 1.22 16.35 29.43
C SER A 31 2.32 15.31 29.65
N ASP A 32 2.03 14.04 29.36
CA ASP A 32 3.03 12.96 29.40
C ASP A 32 3.99 12.95 28.20
N PHE A 33 3.95 13.97 27.35
CA PHE A 33 4.82 14.09 26.18
C PHE A 33 6.30 14.18 26.55
N ARG A 34 7.13 13.23 26.08
CA ARG A 34 8.56 13.15 26.40
C ARG A 34 9.49 13.50 25.24
N GLY A 35 8.97 13.81 24.06
CA GLY A 35 9.77 14.11 22.86
C GLY A 35 10.44 12.87 22.25
N ARG A 36 9.87 11.67 22.43
CA ARG A 36 10.43 10.43 21.90
C ARG A 36 10.09 10.27 20.42
N ALA A 37 10.97 9.66 19.64
CA ALA A 37 10.72 9.38 18.22
C ALA A 37 9.39 8.64 17.98
N GLY A 38 8.51 9.21 17.17
CA GLY A 38 7.18 8.69 16.87
C GLY A 38 6.08 9.09 17.86
N GLU A 39 6.43 9.84 18.91
CA GLU A 39 5.46 10.40 19.84
C GLU A 39 4.64 11.50 19.16
N LEU A 40 3.34 11.51 19.47
CA LEU A 40 2.33 12.41 18.91
C LEU A 40 1.60 13.06 20.07
N ALA A 41 1.50 14.38 20.06
CA ALA A 41 0.65 15.14 20.98
C ALA A 41 -0.34 15.99 20.18
N LEU A 42 -1.61 15.91 20.56
CA LEU A 42 -2.62 16.86 20.10
C LEU A 42 -2.55 18.12 20.96
N LEU A 43 -2.62 19.26 20.31
CA LEU A 43 -2.61 20.57 20.91
C LEU A 43 -4.00 21.21 20.79
N PRO A 44 -4.44 21.97 21.81
CA PRO A 44 -5.63 22.77 21.68
C PRO A 44 -5.41 23.85 20.63
N GLY A 45 -6.39 24.05 19.76
CA GLY A 45 -6.42 25.15 18.78
C GLY A 45 -7.80 25.81 18.79
N ASP A 46 -7.86 27.06 18.34
CA ASP A 46 -9.08 27.89 18.42
C ASP A 46 -10.21 27.42 17.49
N ALA A 47 -9.90 26.64 16.45
CA ALA A 47 -10.87 26.11 15.47
C ALA A 47 -10.69 24.62 15.16
N ALA A 48 -9.47 24.16 14.94
CA ALA A 48 -9.10 22.76 14.76
C ALA A 48 -7.91 22.43 15.67
N PRO A 49 -7.78 21.19 16.17
CA PRO A 49 -6.65 20.81 16.99
C PRO A 49 -5.37 20.77 16.15
N ASP A 50 -4.29 21.35 16.66
CA ASP A 50 -2.97 21.17 16.05
C ASP A 50 -2.33 19.87 16.56
N ALA A 51 -1.26 19.42 15.91
CA ALA A 51 -0.52 18.26 16.35
C ALA A 51 0.99 18.48 16.25
N VAL A 52 1.68 17.97 17.27
CA VAL A 52 3.14 17.84 17.28
C VAL A 52 3.48 16.38 17.12
N PHE A 53 4.27 16.07 16.09
CA PHE A 53 4.85 14.75 15.89
C PHE A 53 6.37 14.80 15.94
N VAL A 54 6.97 13.92 16.74
CA VAL A 54 8.42 13.81 16.85
C VAL A 54 8.94 12.93 15.71
N PHE A 55 9.36 13.58 14.64
CA PHE A 55 10.01 12.94 13.51
C PHE A 55 11.50 12.72 13.81
N ALA A 56 11.98 11.47 13.71
CA ALA A 56 13.38 11.15 14.04
C ALA A 56 14.34 11.61 12.95
N GLY A 57 13.92 11.56 11.68
CA GLY A 57 14.73 12.04 10.54
C GLY A 57 15.99 11.21 10.28
N ASP A 58 16.08 10.01 10.84
CA ASP A 58 17.25 9.13 10.76
C ASP A 58 17.30 8.28 9.47
N GLY A 59 16.28 8.41 8.61
CA GLY A 59 16.17 7.66 7.36
C GLY A 59 15.79 6.18 7.52
N SER A 60 15.66 5.68 8.76
CA SER A 60 15.42 4.25 9.05
C SER A 60 14.03 3.78 8.64
N SER A 61 13.88 2.49 8.31
CA SER A 61 12.54 1.91 8.05
C SER A 61 11.57 2.13 9.21
N ALA A 62 12.06 2.12 10.46
CA ALA A 62 11.23 2.40 11.64
C ALA A 62 10.62 3.81 11.57
N ASP A 63 11.40 4.80 11.14
CA ASP A 63 10.94 6.17 10.97
C ASP A 63 9.90 6.30 9.84
N PHE A 64 10.00 5.51 8.76
CA PHE A 64 8.96 5.45 7.72
C PHE A 64 7.64 4.91 8.30
N TRP A 65 7.70 3.83 9.08
CA TRP A 65 6.50 3.22 9.65
C TRP A 65 5.86 4.06 10.76
N ARG A 66 6.65 4.87 11.50
CA ARG A 66 6.11 5.86 12.43
C ARG A 66 5.26 6.90 11.70
N LEU A 67 5.72 7.40 10.55
CA LEU A 67 4.95 8.30 9.69
C LEU A 67 3.70 7.61 9.13
N ALA A 68 3.82 6.37 8.67
CA ALA A 68 2.70 5.59 8.15
C ALA A 68 1.63 5.28 9.22
N GLY A 69 1.95 5.41 10.51
CA GLY A 69 0.95 5.29 11.58
C GLY A 69 0.08 6.53 11.77
N LEU A 70 0.48 7.70 11.25
CA LEU A 70 -0.21 8.97 11.48
C LEU A 70 -1.67 9.01 11.00
N PRO A 71 -2.02 8.50 9.81
CA PRO A 71 -3.39 8.63 9.28
C PRO A 71 -4.46 8.05 10.20
N LEU A 72 -4.14 7.03 11.00
CA LEU A 72 -5.09 6.39 11.94
C LEU A 72 -4.88 6.81 13.40
N ARG A 73 -3.83 7.57 13.71
CA ARG A 73 -3.56 8.13 15.04
C ARG A 73 -4.07 9.57 15.20
N LEU A 74 -4.11 10.32 14.10
CA LEU A 74 -4.69 11.66 14.07
C LEU A 74 -6.23 11.59 13.99
N PRO A 75 -6.95 12.59 14.54
CA PRO A 75 -8.36 12.80 14.25
C PRO A 75 -8.66 12.85 12.75
N GLU A 76 -9.86 12.43 12.37
CA GLU A 76 -10.34 12.59 10.99
C GLU A 76 -10.33 14.06 10.59
N GLY A 77 -10.01 14.34 9.32
CA GLY A 77 -9.87 15.69 8.80
C GLY A 77 -8.64 15.86 7.93
N ALA A 78 -8.46 17.06 7.40
CA ALA A 78 -7.29 17.43 6.61
C ALA A 78 -6.18 17.99 7.52
N TRP A 79 -4.95 17.54 7.29
CA TRP A 79 -3.76 17.93 8.04
C TRP A 79 -2.71 18.48 7.08
N GLN A 80 -2.08 19.59 7.42
CA GLN A 80 -1.02 20.21 6.65
C GLN A 80 0.30 20.15 7.42
N CYS A 81 1.38 19.73 6.77
CA CYS A 81 2.71 19.82 7.37
C CYS A 81 3.32 21.22 7.21
N SER A 82 4.28 21.54 8.09
CA SER A 82 5.21 22.67 7.90
C SER A 82 6.00 22.56 6.59
N ASP A 83 6.78 23.58 6.25
CA ASP A 83 7.68 23.48 5.10
C ASP A 83 8.79 22.44 5.38
N LEU A 84 9.01 21.52 4.43
CA LEU A 84 9.89 20.36 4.60
C LEU A 84 10.86 20.26 3.43
N SER A 85 12.05 19.71 3.67
CA SER A 85 12.96 19.35 2.59
C SER A 85 12.29 18.37 1.63
N ARG A 86 12.65 18.40 0.34
CA ARG A 86 12.10 17.51 -0.69
C ARG A 86 12.11 16.03 -0.27
N ALA A 87 13.23 15.55 0.24
CA ALA A 87 13.37 14.16 0.70
C ALA A 87 12.38 13.81 1.82
N THR A 88 12.17 14.71 2.78
CA THR A 88 11.23 14.50 3.89
C THR A 88 9.78 14.61 3.43
N ALA A 89 9.49 15.56 2.54
CA ALA A 89 8.17 15.77 1.94
C ALA A 89 7.71 14.54 1.15
N GLU A 90 8.57 14.00 0.27
CA GLU A 90 8.29 12.78 -0.50
C GLU A 90 8.08 11.57 0.41
N ARG A 91 8.92 11.43 1.44
CA ARG A 91 8.84 10.33 2.41
C ARG A 91 7.57 10.39 3.26
N LEU A 92 7.21 11.57 3.75
CA LEU A 92 5.96 11.80 4.49
C LEU A 92 4.76 11.45 3.62
N ALA A 93 4.70 11.97 2.39
CA ALA A 93 3.59 11.73 1.48
C ALA A 93 3.44 10.22 1.15
N LEU A 94 4.54 9.54 0.84
CA LEU A 94 4.52 8.11 0.59
C LEU A 94 4.09 7.31 1.83
N ALA A 95 4.70 7.57 2.99
CA ALA A 95 4.34 6.89 4.24
C ALA A 95 2.87 7.10 4.60
N TRP A 96 2.36 8.32 4.45
CA TRP A 96 0.96 8.65 4.71
C TRP A 96 0.01 7.87 3.82
N GLY A 97 0.24 7.86 2.50
CA GLY A 97 -0.58 7.11 1.56
C GLY A 97 -0.54 5.59 1.82
N ILE A 98 0.64 5.05 2.16
CA ILE A 98 0.80 3.65 2.55
C ILE A 98 0.09 3.34 3.88
N GLY A 99 0.11 4.27 4.83
CA GLY A 99 -0.51 4.16 6.14
C GLY A 99 -2.02 4.29 6.15
N ALA A 100 -2.56 5.09 5.22
CA ALA A 100 -3.99 5.35 5.09
C ALA A 100 -4.77 4.21 4.42
N TYR A 101 -4.08 3.20 3.87
CA TYR A 101 -4.73 2.06 3.23
C TYR A 101 -5.61 1.27 4.22
N GLN A 102 -6.85 1.02 3.81
CA GLN A 102 -7.80 0.16 4.51
C GLN A 102 -8.42 -0.83 3.51
N PHE A 103 -8.42 -2.12 3.83
CA PHE A 103 -9.07 -3.13 3.00
C PHE A 103 -10.54 -3.27 3.34
N THR A 104 -11.40 -2.52 2.65
CA THR A 104 -12.83 -2.36 3.00
C THR A 104 -13.80 -3.15 2.13
N ARG A 105 -13.28 -4.05 1.26
CA ARG A 105 -14.09 -4.84 0.32
C ARG A 105 -15.14 -5.72 0.99
N TYR A 106 -14.84 -6.26 2.18
CA TYR A 106 -15.71 -7.22 2.90
C TYR A 106 -16.27 -6.68 4.20
N ARG A 107 -15.69 -5.61 4.75
CA ARG A 107 -16.14 -4.96 5.99
C ARG A 107 -15.85 -3.48 5.87
N ARG A 108 -16.84 -2.65 6.23
CA ARG A 108 -16.66 -1.20 6.29
C ARG A 108 -15.66 -0.84 7.38
N ALA A 109 -14.82 0.16 7.12
CA ALA A 109 -13.97 0.73 8.15
C ALA A 109 -14.84 1.45 9.19
N GLU A 110 -14.42 1.41 10.45
CA GLU A 110 -15.11 2.10 11.56
C GLU A 110 -14.86 3.61 11.53
N ARG A 111 -13.73 4.01 10.93
CA ARG A 111 -13.31 5.40 10.80
C ARG A 111 -12.53 5.62 9.50
N ALA A 112 -12.56 6.84 8.98
CA ALA A 112 -11.71 7.26 7.88
C ALA A 112 -10.28 7.59 8.38
N PRO A 113 -9.25 7.38 7.56
CA PRO A 113 -7.93 7.94 7.83
C PRO A 113 -7.96 9.47 7.73
N ALA A 114 -7.13 10.14 8.51
CA ALA A 114 -6.81 11.54 8.33
C ALA A 114 -6.18 11.78 6.94
N ALA A 115 -6.54 12.88 6.30
CA ALA A 115 -6.04 13.25 4.97
C ALA A 115 -4.84 14.21 5.09
N LEU A 116 -3.80 14.00 4.29
CA LEU A 116 -2.66 14.91 4.21
C LEU A 116 -2.85 15.92 3.07
N VAL A 117 -2.74 17.20 3.37
CA VAL A 117 -2.56 18.24 2.35
C VAL A 117 -1.18 18.03 1.72
N TRP A 118 -1.12 17.99 0.39
CA TRP A 118 0.11 17.70 -0.35
C TRP A 118 1.30 18.56 0.12
N PRO A 119 2.39 17.94 0.59
CA PRO A 119 3.61 18.67 0.93
C PRO A 119 4.17 19.37 -0.32
N ARG A 120 4.51 20.66 -0.21
CA ARG A 120 4.92 21.53 -1.33
C ARG A 120 6.01 20.95 -2.23
N HIS A 121 6.97 20.25 -1.64
CA HIS A 121 8.16 19.75 -2.33
C HIS A 121 8.06 18.27 -2.76
N ALA A 122 6.93 17.59 -2.50
CA ALA A 122 6.77 16.19 -2.88
C ALA A 122 6.45 16.03 -4.37
N ASP A 123 7.06 15.05 -5.04
CA ASP A 123 6.61 14.59 -6.36
C ASP A 123 5.30 13.82 -6.21
N ARG A 124 4.19 14.55 -6.36
CA ARG A 124 2.83 14.01 -6.26
C ARG A 124 2.61 12.82 -7.19
N ALA A 125 3.05 12.92 -8.45
CA ALA A 125 2.78 11.88 -9.44
C ALA A 125 3.57 10.60 -9.13
N ALA A 126 4.81 10.71 -8.66
CA ALA A 126 5.59 9.55 -8.22
C ALA A 126 4.98 8.88 -6.99
N VAL A 127 4.56 9.67 -5.99
CA VAL A 127 3.93 9.14 -4.78
C VAL A 127 2.59 8.46 -5.09
N GLU A 128 1.72 9.09 -5.88
CA GLU A 128 0.43 8.51 -6.26
C GLU A 128 0.60 7.16 -6.97
N ARG A 129 1.55 7.06 -7.92
CA ARG A 129 1.86 5.77 -8.59
C ARG A 129 2.31 4.69 -7.61
N ALA A 130 3.21 5.03 -6.68
CA ALA A 130 3.73 4.09 -5.69
C ALA A 130 2.64 3.62 -4.71
N VAL A 131 1.81 4.55 -4.23
CA VAL A 131 0.69 4.25 -3.33
C VAL A 131 -0.37 3.39 -4.03
N ASP A 132 -0.75 3.72 -5.26
CA ASP A 132 -1.73 2.93 -6.02
C ASP A 132 -1.20 1.52 -6.34
N ALA A 133 0.09 1.37 -6.66
CA ALA A 133 0.71 0.07 -6.88
C ALA A 133 0.73 -0.79 -5.60
N ALA A 134 1.12 -0.19 -4.47
CA ALA A 134 1.12 -0.88 -3.17
C ALA A 134 -0.30 -1.26 -2.71
N ALA A 135 -1.28 -0.39 -2.93
CA ALA A 135 -2.68 -0.66 -2.64
C ALA A 135 -3.21 -1.83 -3.49
N LEU A 136 -2.92 -1.86 -4.79
CA LEU A 136 -3.29 -2.97 -5.66
C LEU A 136 -2.71 -4.30 -5.17
N ALA A 137 -1.41 -4.35 -4.87
CA ALA A 137 -0.78 -5.56 -4.33
C ALA A 137 -1.45 -6.02 -3.02
N ARG A 138 -1.73 -5.09 -2.10
CA ARG A 138 -2.42 -5.40 -0.84
C ARG A 138 -3.85 -5.86 -1.06
N ASP A 139 -4.59 -5.28 -2.01
CA ASP A 139 -5.96 -5.71 -2.34
C ASP A 139 -5.96 -7.14 -2.86
N LEU A 140 -5.04 -7.49 -3.76
CA LEU A 140 -4.92 -8.83 -4.32
C LEU A 140 -4.59 -9.86 -3.21
N ILE A 141 -3.60 -9.57 -2.37
CA ILE A 141 -3.19 -10.45 -1.26
C ILE A 141 -4.27 -10.60 -0.18
N ASN A 142 -4.97 -9.51 0.15
CA ASN A 142 -5.99 -9.53 1.20
C ASN A 142 -7.29 -10.19 0.75
N THR A 143 -7.58 -10.17 -0.55
CA THR A 143 -8.77 -10.83 -1.11
C THR A 143 -8.71 -12.34 -0.80
N PRO A 144 -9.75 -12.93 -0.16
CA PRO A 144 -9.82 -14.37 0.06
C PRO A 144 -9.61 -15.16 -1.23
N ALA A 145 -8.95 -16.31 -1.15
CA ALA A 145 -8.61 -17.12 -2.33
C ALA A 145 -9.84 -17.54 -3.15
N GLN A 146 -11.01 -17.70 -2.51
CA GLN A 146 -12.29 -17.95 -3.19
C GLN A 146 -12.64 -16.86 -4.23
N ASP A 147 -12.26 -15.62 -3.94
CA ASP A 147 -12.53 -14.45 -4.80
C ASP A 147 -11.28 -14.00 -5.59
N MET A 148 -10.12 -14.60 -5.31
CA MET A 148 -8.83 -14.33 -5.95
C MET A 148 -8.14 -15.62 -6.40
N GLY A 149 -8.87 -16.48 -7.12
CA GLY A 149 -8.29 -17.63 -7.82
C GLY A 149 -7.48 -17.23 -9.05
N PRO A 150 -6.83 -18.20 -9.74
CA PRO A 150 -6.06 -17.95 -10.96
C PRO A 150 -6.80 -17.11 -12.01
N THR A 151 -8.11 -17.36 -12.20
CA THR A 151 -8.95 -16.56 -13.12
C THR A 151 -9.05 -15.11 -12.71
N ALA A 152 -9.31 -14.86 -11.42
CA ALA A 152 -9.45 -13.51 -10.91
C ALA A 152 -8.12 -12.75 -10.96
N LEU A 153 -7.00 -13.40 -10.62
CA LEU A 153 -5.67 -12.80 -10.70
C LEU A 153 -5.31 -12.41 -12.14
N ALA A 154 -5.52 -13.30 -13.11
CA ALA A 154 -5.29 -13.01 -14.52
C ALA A 154 -6.15 -11.84 -15.02
N ARG A 155 -7.42 -11.79 -14.63
CA ARG A 155 -8.31 -10.67 -14.96
C ARG A 155 -7.84 -9.35 -14.36
N SER A 156 -7.36 -9.34 -13.12
CA SER A 156 -6.79 -8.15 -12.48
C SER A 156 -5.54 -7.66 -13.24
N ALA A 157 -4.65 -8.57 -13.60
CA ALA A 157 -3.44 -8.27 -14.37
C ALA A 157 -3.76 -7.71 -15.78
N VAL A 158 -4.68 -8.33 -16.51
CA VAL A 158 -5.11 -7.86 -17.85
C VAL A 158 -5.82 -6.49 -17.75
N THR A 159 -6.62 -6.27 -16.72
CA THR A 159 -7.30 -4.98 -16.49
C THR A 159 -6.28 -3.86 -16.24
N MET A 160 -5.27 -4.13 -15.41
CA MET A 160 -4.15 -3.22 -15.18
C MET A 160 -3.36 -2.96 -16.47
N ALA A 161 -3.00 -4.02 -17.20
CA ALA A 161 -2.26 -3.95 -18.44
C ALA A 161 -2.97 -3.05 -19.47
N ARG A 162 -4.28 -3.24 -19.66
CA ARG A 162 -5.10 -2.39 -20.54
C ARG A 162 -5.07 -0.93 -20.11
N ARG A 163 -5.23 -0.64 -18.82
CA ARG A 163 -5.22 0.73 -18.29
C ARG A 163 -3.87 1.42 -18.51
N LEU A 164 -2.78 0.67 -18.49
CA LEU A 164 -1.41 1.17 -18.60
C LEU A 164 -0.83 1.04 -20.03
N GLY A 165 -1.61 0.61 -21.02
CA GLY A 165 -1.15 0.43 -22.40
C GLY A 165 -0.12 -0.68 -22.57
N MET A 166 -0.14 -1.71 -21.70
CA MET A 166 0.73 -2.88 -21.80
C MET A 166 0.08 -3.94 -22.71
N ARG A 167 0.90 -4.72 -23.42
CA ARG A 167 0.42 -5.95 -24.07
C ARG A 167 0.26 -7.05 -23.03
N SER A 168 -0.75 -7.89 -23.17
CA SER A 168 -1.00 -9.02 -22.28
C SER A 168 -1.29 -10.29 -23.05
N ARG A 169 -0.73 -11.42 -22.61
CA ARG A 169 -1.04 -12.77 -23.08
C ARG A 169 -1.32 -13.66 -21.87
N VAL A 170 -2.33 -14.51 -21.97
CA VAL A 170 -2.66 -15.49 -20.92
C VAL A 170 -2.72 -16.89 -21.55
N VAL A 171 -1.98 -17.84 -21.00
CA VAL A 171 -1.97 -19.26 -21.42
C VAL A 171 -2.65 -20.07 -20.33
N VAL A 172 -3.66 -20.88 -20.66
CA VAL A 172 -4.55 -21.51 -19.68
C VAL A 172 -4.64 -23.03 -19.90
N GLY A 173 -4.66 -23.80 -18.79
CA GLY A 173 -4.96 -25.23 -18.79
C GLY A 173 -4.05 -26.03 -19.74
N GLU A 174 -4.63 -26.87 -20.59
CA GLU A 174 -3.90 -27.72 -21.55
C GLU A 174 -3.02 -26.94 -22.53
N ALA A 175 -3.32 -25.66 -22.78
CA ALA A 175 -2.44 -24.82 -23.61
C ALA A 175 -1.07 -24.64 -22.95
N LEU A 176 -0.95 -24.76 -21.62
CA LEU A 176 0.35 -24.72 -20.92
C LEU A 176 1.25 -25.86 -21.39
N LEU A 177 0.73 -27.09 -21.51
CA LEU A 177 1.50 -28.24 -21.99
C LEU A 177 1.97 -28.03 -23.42
N LYS A 178 1.07 -27.57 -24.30
CA LYS A 178 1.38 -27.28 -25.71
C LYS A 178 2.46 -26.21 -25.88
N ASN A 179 2.63 -25.32 -24.91
CA ASN A 179 3.61 -24.24 -24.92
C ASN A 179 4.85 -24.54 -24.05
N GLY A 180 5.01 -25.76 -23.54
CA GLY A 180 6.18 -26.16 -22.75
C GLY A 180 6.16 -25.75 -21.27
N TYR A 181 5.03 -25.25 -20.75
CA TYR A 181 4.88 -24.84 -19.34
C TYR A 181 4.38 -26.00 -18.45
N GLY A 182 5.02 -27.17 -18.58
CA GLY A 182 4.58 -28.42 -17.93
C GLY A 182 4.50 -28.34 -16.40
N LEU A 183 5.42 -27.62 -15.75
CA LEU A 183 5.43 -27.50 -14.30
C LEU A 183 4.28 -26.63 -13.75
N ILE A 184 3.89 -25.57 -14.47
CA ILE A 184 2.73 -24.74 -14.09
C ILE A 184 1.45 -25.57 -14.16
N HIS A 185 1.31 -26.37 -15.23
CA HIS A 185 0.18 -27.28 -15.39
C HIS A 185 0.15 -28.34 -14.29
N ALA A 186 1.27 -29.04 -14.07
CA ALA A 186 1.37 -30.15 -13.12
C ALA A 186 0.97 -29.74 -11.69
N VAL A 187 1.38 -28.55 -11.25
CA VAL A 187 1.04 -28.03 -9.91
C VAL A 187 -0.44 -27.65 -9.81
N GLY A 188 -0.99 -26.94 -10.79
CA GLY A 188 -2.34 -26.39 -10.68
C GLY A 188 -3.47 -27.27 -11.20
N ARG A 189 -3.19 -28.37 -11.92
CA ARG A 189 -4.22 -29.21 -12.58
C ARG A 189 -5.23 -29.85 -11.63
N ALA A 190 -4.91 -29.95 -10.34
CA ALA A 190 -5.80 -30.54 -9.33
C ALA A 190 -6.88 -29.55 -8.84
N ALA A 191 -6.71 -28.24 -9.09
CA ALA A 191 -7.69 -27.24 -8.69
C ALA A 191 -8.83 -27.14 -9.71
N ALA A 192 -10.01 -26.74 -9.24
CA ALA A 192 -11.18 -26.50 -10.11
C ALA A 192 -10.98 -25.29 -11.05
N ASP A 193 -10.24 -24.26 -10.61
CA ASP A 193 -9.85 -23.13 -11.46
C ASP A 193 -8.52 -23.44 -12.16
N ALA A 194 -8.58 -23.56 -13.49
CA ALA A 194 -7.47 -24.04 -14.30
C ALA A 194 -6.21 -23.16 -14.17
N PRO A 195 -5.00 -23.76 -14.08
CA PRO A 195 -3.74 -23.04 -13.99
C PRO A 195 -3.50 -22.18 -15.22
N ARG A 196 -2.71 -21.14 -15.05
CA ARG A 196 -2.42 -20.20 -16.11
C ARG A 196 -1.10 -19.46 -15.93
N LEU A 197 -0.51 -19.08 -17.05
CA LEU A 197 0.62 -18.16 -17.14
C LEU A 197 0.12 -16.81 -17.63
N ILE A 198 0.51 -15.74 -16.95
CA ILE A 198 0.22 -14.35 -17.34
C ILE A 198 1.53 -13.73 -17.81
N ASP A 199 1.54 -13.20 -19.03
CA ASP A 199 2.69 -12.52 -19.63
C ASP A 199 2.28 -11.09 -19.99
N LEU A 200 2.93 -10.12 -19.36
CA LEU A 200 2.71 -8.69 -19.60
C LEU A 200 3.98 -8.08 -20.19
N THR A 201 3.84 -7.32 -21.28
CA THR A 201 4.97 -6.64 -21.93
C THR A 201 4.70 -5.15 -22.08
N TRP A 202 5.68 -4.33 -21.73
CA TRP A 202 5.63 -2.87 -21.83
C TRP A 202 6.99 -2.29 -22.23
N GLY A 203 6.98 -1.13 -22.88
CA GLY A 203 8.18 -0.46 -23.37
C GLY A 203 8.56 -0.80 -24.82
N GLU A 204 9.67 -0.22 -25.27
CA GLU A 204 10.17 -0.36 -26.64
C GLU A 204 11.11 -1.56 -26.79
N ALA A 205 11.03 -2.25 -27.94
CA ALA A 205 11.82 -3.46 -28.21
C ALA A 205 13.34 -3.22 -28.20
N LYS A 206 13.79 -1.97 -28.44
CA LYS A 206 15.20 -1.58 -28.48
C LYS A 206 15.80 -1.31 -27.09
N HIS A 207 14.96 -1.10 -26.07
CA HIS A 207 15.44 -0.82 -24.72
C HIS A 207 16.01 -2.10 -24.07
N PRO A 208 16.92 -1.96 -23.08
CA PRO A 208 17.35 -3.10 -22.28
C PRO A 208 16.17 -3.85 -21.69
N LYS A 209 16.17 -5.18 -21.83
CA LYS A 209 15.09 -6.03 -21.34
C LYS A 209 15.25 -6.24 -19.83
N VAL A 210 14.16 -5.98 -19.10
CA VAL A 210 14.02 -6.32 -17.67
C VAL A 210 12.81 -7.24 -17.55
N THR A 211 13.01 -8.44 -17.00
CA THR A 211 11.93 -9.40 -16.77
C THR A 211 11.70 -9.55 -15.27
N LEU A 212 10.47 -9.32 -14.83
CA LEU A 212 10.01 -9.60 -13.48
C LEU A 212 9.23 -10.91 -13.50
N VAL A 213 9.50 -11.80 -12.55
CA VAL A 213 8.81 -13.09 -12.42
C VAL A 213 8.19 -13.17 -11.04
N GLY A 214 6.88 -13.41 -11.01
CA GLY A 214 6.11 -13.46 -9.78
C GLY A 214 5.45 -14.81 -9.55
N LYS A 215 5.57 -15.37 -8.35
CA LYS A 215 4.86 -16.58 -7.94
C LYS A 215 3.39 -16.24 -7.69
N GLY A 216 2.48 -16.82 -8.48
CA GLY A 216 1.04 -16.57 -8.44
C GLY A 216 0.20 -17.71 -7.85
N VAL A 217 0.68 -18.39 -6.80
CA VAL A 217 -0.07 -19.47 -6.16
C VAL A 217 -1.19 -18.88 -5.30
N CYS A 218 -2.40 -18.83 -5.85
CA CYS A 218 -3.55 -18.14 -5.25
C CYS A 218 -4.01 -18.77 -3.92
N PHE A 219 -3.78 -20.08 -3.76
CA PHE A 219 -3.92 -20.78 -2.49
C PHE A 219 -3.02 -22.02 -2.48
N ASP A 220 -2.29 -22.22 -1.39
CA ASP A 220 -1.37 -23.35 -1.22
C ASP A 220 -1.81 -24.25 -0.07
N THR A 221 -2.37 -25.42 -0.38
CA THR A 221 -2.71 -26.44 0.62
C THR A 221 -1.50 -27.29 1.01
N GLY A 222 -0.41 -27.25 0.24
CA GLY A 222 0.69 -28.23 0.25
C GLY A 222 0.51 -29.38 -0.74
N GLY A 223 -0.69 -29.59 -1.29
CA GLY A 223 -0.99 -30.72 -2.17
C GLY A 223 -1.24 -32.00 -1.38
N LEU A 224 -0.72 -33.14 -1.86
CA LEU A 224 -0.81 -34.43 -1.16
C LEU A 224 -0.08 -34.38 0.19
N ASP A 225 1.05 -33.67 0.24
CA ASP A 225 1.77 -33.34 1.46
C ASP A 225 1.11 -32.14 2.14
N ILE A 226 -0.07 -32.40 2.70
CA ILE A 226 -0.98 -31.38 3.21
C ILE A 226 -0.35 -30.60 4.36
N LYS A 227 -0.48 -29.26 4.34
CA LYS A 227 -0.09 -28.41 5.46
C LYS A 227 -1.00 -28.66 6.66
N GLY A 228 -0.43 -28.56 7.87
CA GLY A 228 -1.21 -28.40 9.09
C GLY A 228 -2.00 -27.07 9.11
N ALA A 229 -2.99 -26.97 10.00
CA ALA A 229 -3.90 -25.83 10.07
C ALA A 229 -3.18 -24.48 10.18
N ASP A 230 -2.19 -24.36 11.07
CA ASP A 230 -1.42 -23.12 11.24
C ASP A 230 -0.64 -22.73 9.98
N GLY A 231 -0.06 -23.72 9.30
CA GLY A 231 0.66 -23.52 8.04
C GLY A 231 -0.25 -23.07 6.90
N MET A 232 -1.52 -23.48 6.92
CA MET A 232 -2.49 -23.16 5.86
C MET A 232 -3.22 -21.81 6.08
N LYS A 233 -3.31 -21.34 7.33
CA LYS A 233 -4.12 -20.18 7.76
C LYS A 233 -3.96 -18.91 6.91
N LEU A 234 -2.76 -18.65 6.40
CA LEU A 234 -2.44 -17.44 5.63
C LEU A 234 -2.17 -17.71 4.15
N MET A 235 -2.43 -18.91 3.63
CA MET A 235 -1.97 -19.33 2.30
C MET A 235 -2.64 -18.64 1.10
N LYS A 236 -3.64 -17.79 1.33
CA LYS A 236 -4.09 -16.81 0.33
C LYS A 236 -2.97 -15.85 -0.11
N LYS A 237 -1.96 -15.63 0.75
CA LYS A 237 -0.85 -14.69 0.48
C LYS A 237 0.26 -15.29 -0.40
N ASP A 238 0.17 -16.56 -0.76
CA ASP A 238 1.24 -17.27 -1.47
C ASP A 238 1.37 -16.85 -2.95
N MET A 239 0.49 -15.95 -3.39
CA MET A 239 0.54 -15.22 -4.66
C MET A 239 1.19 -13.84 -4.53
N GLY A 240 1.68 -13.44 -3.36
CA GLY A 240 2.17 -12.07 -3.12
C GLY A 240 3.41 -11.65 -3.93
N GLY A 241 4.04 -12.59 -4.65
CA GLY A 241 5.11 -12.28 -5.58
C GLY A 241 4.62 -11.93 -7.00
N ALA A 242 3.39 -12.31 -7.38
CA ALA A 242 2.77 -12.01 -8.67
C ALA A 242 2.08 -10.64 -8.68
#